data_AF-A0A831SPE7-F1
#
_entry.id   AF-A0A831SPE7-F1
#
_cell.length_a   1.000
_cell.length_b   1.000
_cell.length_c   1.000
_cell.angle_alpha   90.00
_cell.angle_beta   90.00
_cell.angle_gamma   90.00
#
_symmetry.space_group_name_H-M   'P 1'
#
loop_
_entity.id
_entity.type
_entity.pdbx_description
1 polymer ?
#
loop_
_entity_poly.entity_id
_entity_poly.type
_entity_poly.pdbx_seq_one_letter_code
_entity_poly.pdbx_strand_id
1 'polypeptide(L)'
;MSNTPDDILQKKILVLDGAMGTMIQRYKLEEDDFRSTRFASHSHPLKGNNDILVLTQPDIIEAIHREFLEAGADIIETNTFNANPISQADYGTEKLARELNFEAARIARRAADDITAGDPSKPRFVAGSIGPTNKTLSLSPDVNNPGYRAVTFQDMVDNYLVQLEGLTEGGVDLLLVETVFDTLNCKAAIYAIEEHRKKTGRKLPVMISGTVVDASGRTLSGQTTEAFWISIAHTPGLLSVGLNCALGSKQMRPFVEALSNIAESFVSVYPNAGLPNEFGEYDDSPEYMASQIAGFAESGFVNIVGGCCGTTPDHIRAIAAKVSTIAPRKKPEPSRELRLSGLEPLRVNRTTGFINIGERTNVTGSRKFARLVKEEKYDEALSVARDQVENGAQVIDVNVDEGMLDSAKVMHDFLNLIAAEPEIARVPLMIDSSKWPVIESGLRCSQGKCIVNSISLKEGEEVFRDHARKIMQYGAAAVVMAFDEKGQADSLERRIEICRRAYDILTREIGFPPEDIIFDPNVLTVATGIEAHDNYAVDFIESVRWIKQNLPFAKVSGGISNVSFSFRGNDPVREAMHAAFLYHAVTAGLDMGIVNAGQLAVYEEIDPGLLERVEDVLLNRRD
;
A
#
# COMPACT_ATOMS: atom_id res chain seq x y z
N MET A 1 31.02 16.64 8.48
CA MET A 1 29.85 15.74 8.61
C MET A 1 28.98 16.03 7.40
N SER A 2 28.82 15.09 6.46
CA SER A 2 27.88 15.28 5.35
C SER A 2 26.47 15.24 5.94
N ASN A 3 25.73 16.36 5.87
CA ASN A 3 24.35 16.39 6.33
C ASN A 3 23.52 15.49 5.42
N THR A 4 22.77 14.54 5.99
CA THR A 4 21.85 13.69 5.20
C THR A 4 20.63 14.52 4.77
N PRO A 5 19.90 14.10 3.73
CA PRO A 5 18.64 14.74 3.36
C PRO A 5 17.65 14.87 4.54
N ASP A 6 17.54 13.85 5.39
CA ASP A 6 16.68 13.87 6.59
C ASP A 6 17.06 15.01 7.55
N ASP A 7 18.36 15.13 7.90
CA ASP A 7 18.87 16.17 8.80
C ASP A 7 18.54 17.59 8.31
N ILE A 8 18.51 17.75 6.99
CA ILE A 8 18.25 19.02 6.32
C ILE A 8 16.75 19.31 6.30
N LEU A 9 15.91 18.32 5.98
CA LEU A 9 14.45 18.44 5.90
C LEU A 9 13.78 18.79 7.24
N GLN A 10 14.46 18.49 8.36
CA GLN A 10 14.03 18.93 9.69
C GLN A 10 14.21 20.43 9.91
N LYS A 11 15.05 21.10 9.12
CA LYS A 11 15.47 22.51 9.33
C LYS A 11 15.04 23.45 8.22
N LYS A 12 14.99 22.97 6.98
CA LYS A 12 14.58 23.76 5.81
C LYS A 12 13.74 22.94 4.84
N ILE A 13 12.95 23.64 4.04
CA ILE A 13 12.27 23.06 2.89
C ILE A 13 13.29 22.84 1.77
N LEU A 14 13.34 21.63 1.20
CA LEU A 14 14.17 21.33 0.03
C LEU A 14 13.42 21.59 -1.27
N VAL A 15 14.15 21.98 -2.30
CA VAL A 15 13.60 22.23 -3.64
C VAL A 15 13.99 21.09 -4.59
N LEU A 16 13.00 20.36 -5.10
CA LEU A 16 13.12 19.45 -6.24
C LEU A 16 13.12 20.26 -7.54
N ASP A 17 13.69 19.71 -8.61
CA ASP A 17 13.74 20.35 -9.92
C ASP A 17 12.38 20.38 -10.63
N GLY A 18 12.41 20.68 -11.93
CA GLY A 18 11.24 20.81 -12.79
C GLY A 18 11.22 19.77 -13.91
N ALA A 19 10.38 19.98 -14.92
CA ALA A 19 10.17 19.00 -15.97
C ALA A 19 11.35 18.83 -16.95
N MET A 20 12.06 17.70 -16.83
CA MET A 20 13.04 17.23 -17.83
C MET A 20 12.43 17.14 -19.23
N GLY A 21 11.25 16.52 -19.37
CA GLY A 21 10.58 16.36 -20.66
C GLY A 21 10.24 17.69 -21.36
N THR A 22 9.74 18.68 -20.60
CA THR A 22 9.45 20.02 -21.12
C THR A 22 10.73 20.73 -21.58
N MET A 23 11.85 20.53 -20.87
CA MET A 23 13.13 21.12 -21.26
C MET A 23 13.70 20.46 -22.51
N ILE A 24 13.62 19.13 -22.65
CA ILE A 24 14.03 18.41 -23.87
C ILE A 24 13.26 18.90 -25.10
N GLN A 25 11.94 19.14 -24.99
CA GLN A 25 11.11 19.60 -26.11
C GLN A 25 11.59 20.93 -26.72
N ARG A 26 12.27 21.80 -25.94
CA ARG A 26 12.81 23.08 -26.42
C ARG A 26 13.94 22.93 -27.44
N TYR A 27 14.66 21.81 -27.38
CA TYR A 27 15.75 21.50 -28.31
C TYR A 27 15.24 21.06 -29.69
N LYS A 28 13.93 20.76 -29.83
CA LYS A 28 13.29 20.35 -31.10
C LYS A 28 14.02 19.18 -31.78
N LEU A 29 14.43 18.20 -30.98
CA LEU A 29 15.15 17.03 -31.44
C LEU A 29 14.31 16.19 -32.41
N GLU A 30 14.98 15.66 -33.42
CA GLU A 30 14.41 14.81 -34.47
C GLU A 30 14.88 13.37 -34.33
N GLU A 31 14.28 12.44 -35.09
CA GLU A 31 14.58 11.00 -35.01
C GLU A 31 16.08 10.67 -35.06
N ASP A 32 16.84 11.38 -35.90
CA ASP A 32 18.29 11.19 -36.04
C ASP A 32 19.04 11.52 -34.73
N ASP A 33 18.55 12.49 -33.95
CA ASP A 33 19.13 12.87 -32.66
C ASP A 33 18.88 11.78 -31.60
N PHE A 34 17.70 11.16 -31.62
CA PHE A 34 17.36 10.02 -30.74
C PHE A 34 18.11 8.74 -31.13
N ARG A 35 18.53 8.61 -32.39
CA ARG A 35 19.33 7.47 -32.85
C ARG A 35 20.82 7.65 -32.57
N SER A 36 21.34 8.85 -32.82
CA SER A 36 22.78 9.12 -32.98
C SER A 36 23.44 8.12 -33.96
N THR A 37 24.77 8.02 -33.93
CA THR A 37 25.49 6.95 -34.62
C THR A 37 25.21 5.56 -34.03
N ARG A 38 24.88 5.49 -32.72
CA ARG A 38 24.78 4.22 -31.98
C ARG A 38 23.58 3.38 -32.43
N PHE A 39 22.45 4.00 -32.74
CA PHE A 39 21.20 3.34 -33.08
C PHE A 39 20.72 3.64 -34.51
N ALA A 40 21.64 4.02 -35.40
CA ALA A 40 21.33 4.37 -36.79
C ALA A 40 20.51 3.28 -37.51
N SER A 41 20.83 2.00 -37.27
CA SER A 41 20.14 0.85 -37.87
C SER A 41 19.07 0.22 -36.97
N HIS A 42 18.62 0.90 -35.91
CA HIS A 42 17.59 0.37 -35.01
C HIS A 42 16.25 0.22 -35.73
N SER A 43 15.53 -0.87 -35.49
CA SER A 43 14.34 -1.21 -36.29
C SER A 43 13.09 -0.41 -35.92
N HIS A 44 13.05 0.18 -34.72
CA HIS A 44 11.91 0.95 -34.23
C HIS A 44 12.22 2.45 -34.27
N PRO A 45 11.20 3.32 -34.45
CA PRO A 45 11.33 4.74 -34.17
C PRO A 45 11.77 4.96 -32.71
N LEU A 46 12.68 5.90 -32.48
CA LEU A 46 13.17 6.24 -31.13
C LEU A 46 12.72 7.64 -30.67
N LYS A 47 12.23 8.49 -31.57
CA LYS A 47 11.68 9.80 -31.21
C LYS A 47 10.55 9.65 -30.20
N GLY A 48 10.69 10.36 -29.07
CA GLY A 48 9.77 10.28 -27.94
C GLY A 48 10.30 9.44 -26.76
N ASN A 49 11.30 8.58 -26.98
CA ASN A 49 12.01 7.89 -25.91
C ASN A 49 13.02 8.83 -25.24
N ASN A 50 12.55 9.78 -24.44
CA ASN A 50 13.41 10.78 -23.81
C ASN A 50 14.54 10.16 -22.96
N ASP A 51 14.30 8.99 -22.36
CA ASP A 51 15.28 8.24 -21.58
C ASP A 51 16.50 7.83 -22.42
N ILE A 52 16.36 7.54 -23.73
CA ILE A 52 17.48 7.17 -24.61
C ILE A 52 18.51 8.31 -24.78
N LEU A 53 18.08 9.55 -24.56
CA LEU A 53 18.92 10.74 -24.78
C LEU A 53 20.10 10.80 -23.82
N VAL A 54 20.08 10.04 -22.72
CA VAL A 54 21.27 9.88 -21.86
C VAL A 54 22.43 9.17 -22.56
N LEU A 55 22.15 8.40 -23.61
CA LEU A 55 23.17 7.72 -24.43
C LEU A 55 23.47 8.48 -25.73
N THR A 56 22.48 9.15 -26.31
CA THR A 56 22.61 9.77 -27.63
C THR A 56 22.88 11.27 -27.59
N GLN A 57 22.40 11.96 -26.56
CA GLN A 57 22.54 13.40 -26.35
C GLN A 57 22.91 13.73 -24.88
N PRO A 58 23.95 13.10 -24.30
CA PRO A 58 24.26 13.23 -22.88
C PRO A 58 24.53 14.68 -22.45
N ASP A 59 25.14 15.50 -23.33
CA ASP A 59 25.47 16.89 -23.05
C ASP A 59 24.21 17.76 -22.87
N ILE A 60 23.15 17.48 -23.62
CA ILE A 60 21.85 18.18 -23.49
C ILE A 60 21.23 17.85 -22.13
N ILE A 61 21.22 16.58 -21.75
CA ILE A 61 20.67 16.15 -20.45
C ILE A 61 21.47 16.75 -19.29
N GLU A 62 22.80 16.75 -19.37
CA GLU A 62 23.64 17.38 -18.36
C GLU A 62 23.40 18.89 -18.24
N ALA A 63 23.24 19.59 -19.37
CA ALA A 63 22.94 21.01 -19.40
C ALA A 63 21.61 21.33 -18.69
N ILE A 64 20.55 20.53 -18.94
CA ILE A 64 19.25 20.72 -18.28
C ILE A 64 19.37 20.55 -16.76
N HIS A 65 20.10 19.54 -16.27
CA HIS A 65 20.33 19.40 -14.83
C HIS A 65 21.04 20.63 -14.24
N ARG A 66 22.07 21.15 -14.93
CA ARG A 66 22.79 22.35 -14.48
C ARG A 66 21.87 23.56 -14.40
N GLU A 67 21.01 23.77 -15.39
CA GLU A 67 20.04 24.87 -15.38
C GLU A 67 19.13 24.84 -14.14
N PHE A 68 18.62 23.66 -13.75
CA PHE A 68 17.79 23.52 -12.54
C PHE A 68 18.58 23.68 -11.24
N LEU A 69 19.81 23.16 -11.18
CA LEU A 69 20.69 23.33 -10.02
C LEU A 69 21.06 24.81 -9.81
N GLU A 70 21.35 25.54 -10.89
CA GLU A 70 21.62 26.99 -10.90
C GLU A 70 20.35 27.82 -10.63
N ALA A 71 19.17 27.28 -10.92
CA ALA A 71 17.89 27.85 -10.50
C ALA A 71 17.66 27.75 -8.99
N GLY A 72 18.31 26.80 -8.32
CA GLY A 72 18.26 26.67 -6.88
C GLY A 72 17.73 25.33 -6.37
N ALA A 73 17.52 24.35 -7.25
CA ALA A 73 17.19 22.99 -6.84
C ALA A 73 18.24 22.43 -5.85
N ASP A 74 17.76 21.78 -4.80
CA ASP A 74 18.54 20.97 -3.87
C ASP A 74 18.57 19.49 -4.30
N ILE A 75 17.52 19.02 -4.97
CA ILE A 75 17.36 17.65 -5.47
C ILE A 75 17.07 17.73 -6.98
N ILE A 76 17.75 16.92 -7.78
CA ILE A 76 17.44 16.72 -9.21
C ILE A 76 17.04 15.28 -9.47
N GLU A 77 16.07 15.08 -10.36
CA GLU A 77 15.64 13.76 -10.81
C GLU A 77 16.52 13.25 -11.94
N THR A 78 16.82 11.96 -11.98
CA THR A 78 17.47 11.35 -13.16
C THR A 78 16.50 11.28 -14.34
N ASN A 79 17.00 11.40 -15.58
CA ASN A 79 16.19 11.19 -16.79
C ASN A 79 15.91 9.68 -17.02
N THR A 80 15.08 9.09 -16.16
CA THR A 80 14.85 7.63 -16.10
C THR A 80 13.38 7.24 -15.88
N PHE A 81 12.45 8.16 -16.11
CA PHE A 81 11.03 7.95 -15.87
C PHE A 81 10.49 6.68 -16.55
N ASN A 82 10.93 6.39 -17.78
CA ASN A 82 10.56 5.18 -18.54
C ASN A 82 11.74 4.23 -18.79
N ALA A 83 12.86 4.38 -18.07
CA ALA A 83 14.05 3.54 -18.23
C ALA A 83 13.87 2.14 -17.62
N ASN A 84 12.79 1.45 -17.92
CA ASN A 84 12.49 0.11 -17.42
C ASN A 84 12.12 -0.82 -18.60
N PRO A 85 12.37 -2.14 -18.51
CA PRO A 85 12.08 -3.07 -19.60
C PRO A 85 10.68 -2.98 -20.20
N ILE A 86 9.63 -2.80 -19.38
CA ILE A 86 8.23 -2.73 -19.81
C ILE A 86 8.01 -1.50 -20.71
N SER A 87 8.41 -0.31 -20.28
CA SER A 87 8.25 0.91 -21.08
C SER A 87 9.17 0.91 -22.31
N GLN A 88 10.40 0.40 -22.18
CA GLN A 88 11.37 0.37 -23.28
C GLN A 88 11.00 -0.63 -24.39
N ALA A 89 10.05 -1.55 -24.15
CA ALA A 89 9.54 -2.47 -25.15
C ALA A 89 8.81 -1.76 -26.30
N ASP A 90 8.15 -0.63 -26.04
CA ASP A 90 7.49 0.19 -27.07
C ASP A 90 8.49 0.72 -28.12
N TYR A 91 9.77 0.78 -27.76
CA TYR A 91 10.88 1.22 -28.60
C TYR A 91 11.85 0.08 -28.98
N GLY A 92 11.60 -1.16 -28.56
CA GLY A 92 12.49 -2.31 -28.77
C GLY A 92 13.88 -2.15 -28.13
N THR A 93 13.93 -1.54 -26.94
CA THR A 93 15.18 -1.18 -26.24
C THR A 93 15.26 -1.75 -24.81
N GLU A 94 14.50 -2.80 -24.52
CA GLU A 94 14.37 -3.43 -23.20
C GLU A 94 15.73 -3.79 -22.57
N LYS A 95 16.65 -4.29 -23.41
CA LYS A 95 18.00 -4.71 -23.00
C LYS A 95 18.89 -3.54 -22.58
N LEU A 96 18.52 -2.30 -22.91
CA LEU A 96 19.26 -1.10 -22.54
C LEU A 96 18.83 -0.54 -21.18
N ALA A 97 17.72 -0.99 -20.59
CA ALA A 97 17.14 -0.39 -19.39
C ALA A 97 18.18 -0.19 -18.25
N ARG A 98 18.98 -1.20 -17.94
CA ARG A 98 20.04 -1.08 -16.91
C ARG A 98 21.09 -0.02 -17.27
N GLU A 99 21.53 0.01 -18.52
CA GLU A 99 22.53 0.97 -19.02
C GLU A 99 21.99 2.40 -19.01
N LEU A 100 20.73 2.58 -19.43
CA LEU A 100 20.04 3.88 -19.40
C LEU A 100 20.05 4.45 -17.99
N ASN A 101 19.65 3.67 -16.99
CA ASN A 101 19.64 4.13 -15.60
C ASN A 101 21.04 4.45 -15.07
N PHE A 102 22.03 3.60 -15.40
CA PHE A 102 23.40 3.81 -14.96
C PHE A 102 23.98 5.12 -15.51
N GLU A 103 23.86 5.36 -16.83
CA GLU A 103 24.38 6.58 -17.44
C GLU A 103 23.58 7.82 -17.03
N ALA A 104 22.26 7.73 -16.93
CA ALA A 104 21.42 8.82 -16.43
C ALA A 104 21.83 9.27 -15.02
N ALA A 105 22.01 8.31 -14.10
CA ALA A 105 22.46 8.58 -12.74
C ALA A 105 23.85 9.22 -12.72
N ARG A 106 24.79 8.75 -13.56
CA ARG A 106 26.14 9.34 -13.65
C ARG A 106 26.12 10.77 -14.19
N ILE A 107 25.29 11.07 -15.19
CA ILE A 107 25.15 12.41 -15.75
C ILE A 107 24.62 13.37 -14.67
N ALA A 108 23.52 13.02 -14.00
CA ALA A 108 22.97 13.81 -12.91
C ALA A 108 23.98 13.99 -11.77
N ARG A 109 24.70 12.92 -11.39
CA ARG A 109 25.72 12.95 -10.33
C ARG A 109 26.85 13.92 -10.64
N ARG A 110 27.38 13.92 -11.87
CA ARG A 110 28.42 14.88 -12.28
C ARG A 110 27.94 16.32 -12.15
N ALA A 111 26.75 16.63 -12.66
CA ALA A 111 26.19 17.97 -12.55
C ALA A 111 26.01 18.40 -11.09
N ALA A 112 25.46 17.53 -10.24
CA ALA A 112 25.25 17.80 -8.83
C ALA A 112 26.57 17.95 -8.04
N ASP A 113 27.59 17.14 -8.33
CA ASP A 113 28.90 17.20 -7.68
C ASP A 113 29.67 18.47 -8.06
N ASP A 114 29.66 18.85 -9.34
CA ASP A 114 30.34 20.05 -9.82
C ASP A 114 29.74 21.31 -9.17
N ILE A 115 28.41 21.39 -9.12
CA ILE A 115 27.72 22.52 -8.48
C ILE A 115 27.92 22.50 -6.95
N THR A 116 27.98 21.30 -6.34
CA THR A 116 28.31 21.12 -4.91
C THR A 116 29.73 21.56 -4.59
N ALA A 117 30.71 21.28 -5.46
CA ALA A 117 32.09 21.71 -5.26
C ALA A 117 32.23 23.24 -5.24
N GLY A 118 31.38 23.96 -6.01
CA GLY A 118 31.33 25.42 -6.02
C GLY A 118 30.70 26.05 -4.77
N ASP A 119 29.76 25.35 -4.11
CA ASP A 119 29.18 25.75 -2.82
C ASP A 119 28.95 24.52 -1.92
N PRO A 120 29.97 24.09 -1.16
CA PRO A 120 29.86 22.90 -0.31
C PRO A 120 28.87 23.04 0.85
N SER A 121 28.39 24.25 1.15
CA SER A 121 27.42 24.48 2.23
C SER A 121 26.01 24.00 1.89
N LYS A 122 25.73 23.84 0.59
CA LYS A 122 24.46 23.35 0.03
C LYS A 122 24.73 22.05 -0.75
N PRO A 123 24.71 20.86 -0.14
CA PRO A 123 24.85 19.62 -0.90
C PRO A 123 23.68 19.45 -1.89
N ARG A 124 23.96 18.94 -3.10
CA ARG A 124 22.96 18.64 -4.13
C ARG A 124 22.76 17.13 -4.21
N PHE A 125 21.50 16.71 -4.21
CA PHE A 125 21.12 15.31 -4.19
C PHE A 125 20.57 14.85 -5.54
N VAL A 126 20.83 13.61 -5.90
CA VAL A 126 20.30 12.96 -7.11
C VAL A 126 19.25 11.94 -6.69
N ALA A 127 18.02 12.14 -7.17
CA ALA A 127 16.93 11.20 -7.02
C ALA A 127 16.79 10.32 -8.28
N GLY A 128 16.93 9.00 -8.11
CA GLY A 128 16.65 8.03 -9.15
C GLY A 128 15.15 7.98 -9.45
N SER A 129 14.71 8.62 -10.52
CA SER A 129 13.31 8.63 -10.95
C SER A 129 12.89 7.24 -11.43
N ILE A 130 11.79 6.74 -10.86
CA ILE A 130 11.15 5.46 -11.16
C ILE A 130 9.69 5.77 -11.49
N GLY A 131 9.38 5.84 -12.78
CA GLY A 131 8.01 6.07 -13.24
C GLY A 131 7.14 4.80 -13.16
N PRO A 132 5.82 4.95 -13.37
CA PRO A 132 4.81 3.92 -13.10
C PRO A 132 4.66 2.83 -14.19
N THR A 133 5.45 2.90 -15.28
CA THR A 133 5.30 2.14 -16.54
C THR A 133 4.02 2.48 -17.34
N ASN A 134 3.84 1.83 -18.50
CA ASN A 134 2.62 1.90 -19.31
C ASN A 134 1.62 0.75 -19.04
N LYS A 135 1.85 -0.08 -18.03
CA LYS A 135 0.96 -1.21 -17.64
C LYS A 135 0.40 -1.00 -16.24
N THR A 136 -0.76 -1.59 -15.98
CA THR A 136 -1.48 -1.53 -14.70
C THR A 136 -1.63 -2.93 -14.10
N LEU A 137 -1.49 -3.04 -12.79
CA LEU A 137 -1.76 -4.26 -12.02
C LEU A 137 -3.16 -4.24 -11.37
N SER A 138 -3.72 -3.06 -11.10
CA SER A 138 -5.05 -2.92 -10.48
C SER A 138 -6.18 -2.81 -11.50
N LEU A 139 -5.89 -2.42 -12.74
CA LEU A 139 -6.88 -2.14 -13.79
C LEU A 139 -6.68 -3.06 -14.99
N SER A 140 -7.79 -3.50 -15.59
CA SER A 140 -7.76 -4.25 -16.85
C SER A 140 -7.61 -3.31 -18.05
N PRO A 141 -6.71 -3.61 -19.00
CA PRO A 141 -6.68 -2.92 -20.28
C PRO A 141 -7.75 -3.42 -21.26
N ASP A 142 -8.44 -4.52 -20.96
CA ASP A 142 -9.53 -5.09 -21.77
C ASP A 142 -10.88 -4.81 -21.12
N VAL A 143 -11.67 -3.93 -21.76
CA VAL A 143 -13.01 -3.54 -21.29
C VAL A 143 -13.98 -4.74 -21.24
N ASN A 144 -13.75 -5.79 -22.03
CA ASN A 144 -14.62 -6.99 -22.04
C ASN A 144 -14.19 -8.04 -21.02
N ASN A 145 -13.01 -7.88 -20.40
CA ASN A 145 -12.49 -8.80 -19.39
C ASN A 145 -11.95 -8.01 -18.19
N PRO A 146 -12.82 -7.62 -17.24
CA PRO A 146 -12.43 -6.81 -16.08
C PRO A 146 -11.37 -7.48 -15.18
N GLY A 147 -11.26 -8.80 -15.22
CA GLY A 147 -10.27 -9.58 -14.46
C GLY A 147 -8.89 -9.71 -15.14
N TYR A 148 -8.76 -9.32 -16.41
CA TYR A 148 -7.51 -9.47 -17.15
C TYR A 148 -6.44 -8.47 -16.69
N ARG A 149 -5.17 -8.89 -16.67
CA ARG A 149 -4.00 -8.03 -16.46
C ARG A 149 -2.93 -8.39 -17.50
N ALA A 150 -2.33 -7.37 -18.11
CA ALA A 150 -1.33 -7.57 -19.17
C ALA A 150 0.03 -8.03 -18.64
N VAL A 151 0.31 -7.80 -17.37
CA VAL A 151 1.54 -8.18 -16.66
C VAL A 151 1.16 -8.64 -15.26
N THR A 152 2.00 -9.47 -14.66
CA THR A 152 1.85 -9.93 -13.28
C THR A 152 2.61 -9.04 -12.30
N PHE A 153 2.31 -9.15 -11.00
CA PHE A 153 3.08 -8.48 -9.96
C PHE A 153 4.57 -8.83 -10.03
N GLN A 154 4.91 -10.10 -10.33
CA GLN A 154 6.30 -10.53 -10.45
C GLN A 154 7.00 -9.91 -11.68
N ASP A 155 6.32 -9.83 -12.83
CA ASP A 155 6.87 -9.15 -14.01
C ASP A 155 7.20 -7.69 -13.70
N MET A 156 6.35 -7.02 -12.91
CA MET A 156 6.56 -5.64 -12.48
C MET A 156 7.72 -5.51 -11.48
N VAL A 157 7.86 -6.45 -10.53
CA VAL A 157 9.01 -6.51 -9.61
C VAL A 157 10.32 -6.69 -10.39
N ASP A 158 10.36 -7.65 -11.30
CA ASP A 158 11.55 -7.96 -12.12
C ASP A 158 11.93 -6.76 -13.01
N ASN A 159 10.93 -6.07 -13.56
CA ASN A 159 11.09 -4.82 -14.28
C ASN A 159 11.78 -3.73 -13.45
N TYR A 160 11.31 -3.48 -12.23
CA TYR A 160 11.90 -2.47 -11.35
C TYR A 160 13.28 -2.88 -10.83
N LEU A 161 13.55 -4.17 -10.62
CA LEU A 161 14.88 -4.63 -10.20
C LEU A 161 15.98 -4.27 -11.22
N VAL A 162 15.70 -4.38 -12.53
CA VAL A 162 16.63 -3.97 -13.60
C VAL A 162 16.94 -2.47 -13.51
N GLN A 163 15.91 -1.66 -13.28
CA GLN A 163 16.05 -0.21 -13.13
C GLN A 163 16.86 0.16 -11.88
N LEU A 164 16.52 -0.44 -10.73
CA LEU A 164 17.19 -0.21 -9.45
C LEU A 164 18.68 -0.57 -9.48
N GLU A 165 19.05 -1.65 -10.17
CA GLU A 165 20.46 -2.03 -10.34
C GLU A 165 21.26 -0.94 -11.06
N GLY A 166 20.73 -0.40 -12.17
CA GLY A 166 21.40 0.68 -12.90
C GLY A 166 21.49 1.98 -12.09
N LEU A 167 20.38 2.43 -11.49
CA LEU A 167 20.33 3.67 -10.69
C LEU A 167 21.31 3.61 -9.51
N THR A 168 21.26 2.50 -8.77
CA THR A 168 22.07 2.34 -7.56
C THR A 168 23.56 2.24 -7.89
N GLU A 169 23.94 1.54 -8.96
CA GLU A 169 25.34 1.51 -9.42
C GLU A 169 25.82 2.86 -9.96
N GLY A 170 24.93 3.64 -10.59
CA GLY A 170 25.25 4.97 -11.12
C GLY A 170 25.44 6.04 -10.05
N GLY A 171 25.06 5.76 -8.80
CA GLY A 171 25.39 6.60 -7.64
C GLY A 171 24.33 7.65 -7.27
N VAL A 172 23.04 7.31 -7.41
CA VAL A 172 21.95 8.14 -6.88
C VAL A 172 21.96 8.18 -5.34
N ASP A 173 21.49 9.28 -4.76
CA ASP A 173 21.39 9.45 -3.30
C ASP A 173 20.04 8.98 -2.76
N LEU A 174 18.99 9.06 -3.59
CA LEU A 174 17.60 8.81 -3.25
C LEU A 174 16.95 7.98 -4.37
N LEU A 175 15.91 7.23 -4.03
CA LEU A 175 15.01 6.61 -5.01
C LEU A 175 13.68 7.35 -4.99
N LEU A 176 13.14 7.72 -6.15
CA LEU A 176 11.87 8.43 -6.28
C LEU A 176 10.89 7.61 -7.12
N VAL A 177 9.94 6.95 -6.47
CA VAL A 177 8.81 6.28 -7.15
C VAL A 177 7.71 7.32 -7.35
N GLU A 178 7.56 7.81 -8.57
CA GLU A 178 6.73 8.98 -8.83
C GLU A 178 5.63 8.76 -9.85
N THR A 179 4.70 9.71 -9.89
CA THR A 179 3.53 9.67 -10.77
C THR A 179 2.74 8.38 -10.58
N VAL A 180 2.61 7.94 -9.33
CA VAL A 180 1.90 6.70 -9.01
C VAL A 180 0.42 6.88 -9.29
N PHE A 181 -0.03 6.35 -10.43
CA PHE A 181 -1.44 6.26 -10.79
C PHE A 181 -2.07 4.92 -10.36
N ASP A 182 -1.26 3.86 -10.24
CA ASP A 182 -1.63 2.52 -9.78
C ASP A 182 -0.82 2.15 -8.54
N THR A 183 -1.48 2.10 -7.39
CA THR A 183 -0.80 1.82 -6.11
C THR A 183 -0.23 0.40 -6.07
N LEU A 184 -0.81 -0.56 -6.80
CA LEU A 184 -0.27 -1.92 -6.83
C LEU A 184 1.06 -1.98 -7.61
N ASN A 185 1.22 -1.14 -8.65
CA ASN A 185 2.53 -0.94 -9.30
C ASN A 185 3.55 -0.38 -8.30
N CYS A 186 3.14 0.61 -7.49
CA CYS A 186 4.01 1.17 -6.46
C CYS A 186 4.39 0.14 -5.41
N LYS A 187 3.46 -0.72 -4.97
CA LYS A 187 3.76 -1.85 -4.07
C LYS A 187 4.75 -2.84 -4.70
N ALA A 188 4.68 -3.09 -6.01
CA ALA A 188 5.70 -3.88 -6.71
C ALA A 188 7.07 -3.19 -6.72
N ALA A 189 7.12 -1.86 -6.89
CA ALA A 189 8.36 -1.09 -6.77
C ALA A 189 8.93 -1.14 -5.34
N ILE A 190 8.09 -0.98 -4.30
CA ILE A 190 8.49 -1.09 -2.89
C ILE A 190 9.06 -2.49 -2.61
N TYR A 191 8.39 -3.54 -3.11
CA TYR A 191 8.86 -4.92 -2.99
C TYR A 191 10.23 -5.10 -3.65
N ALA A 192 10.41 -4.59 -4.88
CA ALA A 192 11.67 -4.64 -5.61
C ALA A 192 12.80 -3.86 -4.89
N ILE A 193 12.50 -2.71 -4.30
CA ILE A 193 13.44 -1.93 -3.49
C ILE A 193 13.91 -2.74 -2.28
N GLU A 194 12.99 -3.41 -1.57
CA GLU A 194 13.37 -4.25 -0.42
C GLU A 194 14.22 -5.46 -0.83
N GLU A 195 13.89 -6.12 -1.93
CA GLU A 195 14.71 -7.22 -2.48
C GLU A 195 16.10 -6.74 -2.90
N HIS A 196 16.17 -5.59 -3.59
CA HIS A 196 17.43 -4.97 -3.97
C HIS A 196 18.27 -4.59 -2.73
N ARG A 197 17.63 -4.05 -1.70
CA ARG A 197 18.26 -3.71 -0.41
C ARG A 197 18.82 -4.94 0.29
N LYS A 198 18.07 -6.05 0.35
CA LYS A 198 18.54 -7.33 0.93
C LYS A 198 19.71 -7.90 0.14
N LYS A 199 19.66 -7.85 -1.19
CA LYS A 199 20.70 -8.38 -2.10
C LYS A 199 22.01 -7.58 -2.01
N THR A 200 21.93 -6.26 -1.92
CA THR A 200 23.12 -5.37 -2.05
C THR A 200 23.59 -4.77 -0.72
N GLY A 201 22.74 -4.77 0.31
CA GLY A 201 22.98 -4.07 1.58
C GLY A 201 22.88 -2.54 1.49
N ARG A 202 22.60 -1.97 0.32
CA ARG A 202 22.50 -0.51 0.12
C ARG A 202 21.14 -0.01 0.57
N LYS A 203 21.13 0.91 1.54
CA LYS A 203 19.92 1.50 2.12
C LYS A 203 19.78 2.94 1.66
N LEU A 204 19.18 3.14 0.49
CA LEU A 204 18.85 4.47 -0.02
C LEU A 204 17.50 4.93 0.55
N PRO A 205 17.35 6.20 0.94
CA PRO A 205 16.04 6.74 1.29
C PRO A 205 15.11 6.75 0.07
N VAL A 206 13.83 6.49 0.33
CA VAL A 206 12.80 6.36 -0.72
C VAL A 206 11.82 7.53 -0.63
N MET A 207 11.54 8.17 -1.74
CA MET A 207 10.46 9.12 -1.92
C MET A 207 9.36 8.45 -2.75
N ILE A 208 8.11 8.64 -2.37
CA ILE A 208 6.96 8.18 -3.16
C ILE A 208 6.05 9.36 -3.47
N SER A 209 5.65 9.53 -4.72
CA SER A 209 4.72 10.57 -5.12
C SER A 209 3.55 9.99 -5.92
N GLY A 210 2.34 10.19 -5.39
CA GLY A 210 1.09 9.81 -6.03
C GLY A 210 0.59 10.85 -7.02
N THR A 211 -0.30 10.44 -7.92
CA THR A 211 -1.00 11.36 -8.81
C THR A 211 -2.51 11.24 -8.62
N VAL A 212 -3.11 12.34 -8.19
CA VAL A 212 -4.57 12.51 -8.14
C VAL A 212 -5.02 13.04 -9.49
N VAL A 213 -5.93 12.32 -10.16
CA VAL A 213 -6.24 12.59 -11.58
C VAL A 213 -7.26 13.72 -11.78
N ASP A 214 -8.11 13.98 -10.78
CA ASP A 214 -9.15 15.00 -10.87
C ASP A 214 -9.60 15.50 -9.48
N ALA A 215 -10.64 16.34 -9.46
CA ALA A 215 -11.19 16.93 -8.25
C ALA A 215 -11.87 15.92 -7.29
N SER A 216 -12.08 14.66 -7.69
CA SER A 216 -12.60 13.61 -6.80
C SER A 216 -11.60 13.21 -5.71
N GLY A 217 -10.32 13.56 -5.87
CA GLY A 217 -9.29 13.23 -4.89
C GLY A 217 -8.79 11.78 -4.97
N ARG A 218 -9.01 11.11 -6.10
CA ARG A 218 -8.62 9.71 -6.32
C ARG A 218 -7.46 9.56 -7.30
N THR A 219 -6.68 8.51 -7.11
CA THR A 219 -5.74 8.01 -8.13
C THR A 219 -6.51 7.44 -9.33
N LEU A 220 -5.82 7.15 -10.44
CA LEU A 220 -6.44 6.47 -11.58
C LEU A 220 -6.99 5.09 -11.19
N SER A 221 -6.31 4.41 -10.27
CA SER A 221 -6.70 3.14 -9.66
C SER A 221 -7.80 3.26 -8.58
N GLY A 222 -8.36 4.45 -8.39
CA GLY A 222 -9.55 4.70 -7.57
C GLY A 222 -9.29 4.98 -6.08
N GLN A 223 -8.05 4.95 -5.61
CA GLN A 223 -7.73 5.16 -4.20
C GLN A 223 -7.81 6.64 -3.80
N THR A 224 -8.44 6.91 -2.65
CA THR A 224 -8.34 8.21 -1.98
C THR A 224 -6.92 8.48 -1.48
N THR A 225 -6.56 9.74 -1.23
CA THR A 225 -5.23 10.12 -0.72
C THR A 225 -4.85 9.40 0.58
N GLU A 226 -5.79 9.22 1.51
CA GLU A 226 -5.52 8.51 2.76
C GLU A 226 -5.36 7.00 2.54
N ALA A 227 -6.19 6.39 1.70
CA ALA A 227 -6.04 4.98 1.34
C ALA A 227 -4.69 4.71 0.65
N PHE A 228 -4.25 5.61 -0.23
CA PHE A 228 -2.93 5.56 -0.85
C PHE A 228 -1.82 5.57 0.20
N TRP A 229 -1.83 6.55 1.11
CA TRP A 229 -0.86 6.63 2.21
C TRP A 229 -0.79 5.33 3.01
N ILE A 230 -1.93 4.81 3.46
CA ILE A 230 -2.00 3.56 4.25
C ILE A 230 -1.38 2.39 3.48
N SER A 231 -1.61 2.31 2.17
CA SER A 231 -1.14 1.22 1.31
C SER A 231 0.39 1.20 1.13
N ILE A 232 1.04 2.35 1.22
CA ILE A 232 2.49 2.49 0.98
C ILE A 232 3.32 2.80 2.23
N ALA A 233 2.70 3.05 3.38
CA ALA A 233 3.38 3.44 4.62
C ALA A 233 4.42 2.41 5.11
N HIS A 234 4.33 1.16 4.66
CA HIS A 234 5.28 0.08 4.95
C HIS A 234 6.63 0.20 4.21
N THR A 235 6.79 1.22 3.35
CA THR A 235 8.00 1.39 2.53
C THR A 235 9.28 1.49 3.39
N PRO A 236 10.30 0.65 3.13
CA PRO A 236 11.54 0.69 3.90
C PRO A 236 12.31 1.98 3.60
N GLY A 237 12.68 2.73 4.66
CA GLY A 237 13.44 3.96 4.50
C GLY A 237 12.66 5.09 3.82
N LEU A 238 11.33 5.10 3.95
CA LEU A 238 10.47 6.16 3.41
C LEU A 238 10.86 7.54 3.97
N LEU A 239 11.47 8.36 3.12
CA LEU A 239 11.83 9.74 3.41
C LEU A 239 10.61 10.65 3.27
N SER A 240 9.92 10.59 2.13
CA SER A 240 8.74 11.42 1.88
C SER A 240 7.64 10.70 1.13
N VAL A 241 6.40 11.13 1.39
CA VAL A 241 5.25 10.88 0.52
C VAL A 241 4.76 12.20 -0.06
N GLY A 242 4.30 12.21 -1.30
CA GLY A 242 3.82 13.45 -1.91
C GLY A 242 2.81 13.25 -3.02
N LEU A 243 2.52 14.37 -3.68
CA LEU A 243 1.68 14.42 -4.87
C LEU A 243 2.35 15.21 -5.98
N ASN A 244 2.25 14.70 -7.20
CA ASN A 244 2.78 15.34 -8.40
C ASN A 244 1.90 15.10 -9.63
N CYS A 245 2.14 15.94 -10.65
CA CYS A 245 1.48 15.87 -11.95
C CYS A 245 -0.05 16.02 -11.88
N ALA A 246 -0.72 15.80 -13.03
CA ALA A 246 -2.17 15.89 -13.32
C ALA A 246 -2.86 17.23 -12.99
N LEU A 247 -2.74 17.70 -11.75
CA LEU A 247 -3.35 18.92 -11.26
C LEU A 247 -2.35 20.08 -11.25
N GLY A 248 -2.88 21.28 -11.51
CA GLY A 248 -2.16 22.53 -11.30
C GLY A 248 -1.97 22.84 -9.81
N SER A 249 -1.10 23.82 -9.55
CA SER A 249 -0.73 24.24 -8.19
C SER A 249 -1.93 24.51 -7.30
N LYS A 250 -2.91 25.32 -7.74
CA LYS A 250 -4.12 25.66 -6.98
C LYS A 250 -4.99 24.45 -6.61
N GLN A 251 -5.21 23.54 -7.55
CA GLN A 251 -6.11 22.39 -7.40
C GLN A 251 -5.56 21.33 -6.45
N MET A 252 -4.23 21.27 -6.29
CA MET A 252 -3.56 20.26 -5.47
C MET A 252 -3.73 20.50 -3.95
N ARG A 253 -4.02 21.74 -3.54
CA ARG A 253 -4.05 22.17 -2.13
C ARG A 253 -4.82 21.24 -1.17
N PRO A 254 -6.11 20.90 -1.40
CA PRO A 254 -6.87 20.10 -0.44
C PRO A 254 -6.28 18.70 -0.22
N PHE A 255 -5.66 18.12 -1.26
CA PHE A 255 -5.09 16.78 -1.19
C PHE A 255 -3.74 16.78 -0.45
N VAL A 256 -2.93 17.83 -0.65
CA VAL A 256 -1.68 18.02 0.11
C VAL A 256 -1.99 18.29 1.58
N GLU A 257 -3.01 19.09 1.88
CA GLU A 257 -3.47 19.32 3.26
C GLU A 257 -3.89 18.01 3.92
N ALA A 258 -4.75 17.22 3.27
CA ALA A 258 -5.18 15.93 3.79
C ALA A 258 -3.99 14.98 4.06
N LEU A 259 -3.08 14.85 3.09
CA LEU A 259 -1.86 14.03 3.22
C LEU A 259 -0.97 14.54 4.36
N SER A 260 -0.83 15.87 4.49
CA SER A 260 0.01 16.50 5.52
C SER A 260 -0.49 16.24 6.94
N ASN A 261 -1.77 15.96 7.14
CA ASN A 261 -2.32 15.66 8.46
C ASN A 261 -2.07 14.21 8.90
N ILE A 262 -1.84 13.29 7.95
CA ILE A 262 -1.79 11.85 8.20
C ILE A 262 -0.42 11.21 7.97
N ALA A 263 0.43 11.82 7.13
CA ALA A 263 1.71 11.25 6.74
C ALA A 263 2.72 11.32 7.89
N GLU A 264 3.26 10.18 8.29
CA GLU A 264 4.28 10.10 9.36
C GLU A 264 5.71 10.29 8.81
N SER A 265 5.84 10.44 7.49
CA SER A 265 7.05 10.85 6.77
C SER A 265 7.05 12.36 6.46
N PHE A 266 8.09 12.84 5.76
CA PHE A 266 8.07 14.18 5.18
C PHE A 266 7.07 14.25 4.01
N VAL A 267 6.61 15.46 3.67
CA VAL A 267 5.64 15.66 2.58
C VAL A 267 6.27 16.40 1.41
N SER A 268 6.15 15.84 0.21
CA SER A 268 6.57 16.48 -1.05
C SER A 268 5.38 16.96 -1.88
N VAL A 269 5.56 18.06 -2.62
CA VAL A 269 4.60 18.47 -3.67
C VAL A 269 5.31 19.12 -4.84
N TYR A 270 4.98 18.70 -6.05
CA TYR A 270 5.54 19.28 -7.27
C TYR A 270 4.49 19.22 -8.39
N PRO A 271 3.57 20.21 -8.42
CA PRO A 271 2.44 20.20 -9.34
C PRO A 271 2.86 20.62 -10.75
N ASN A 272 1.93 20.51 -11.71
CA ASN A 272 2.13 21.09 -13.04
C ASN A 272 2.07 22.63 -12.98
N ALA A 273 2.64 23.30 -13.99
CA ALA A 273 2.48 24.73 -14.23
C ALA A 273 1.06 25.06 -14.77
N GLY A 274 0.04 24.65 -14.03
CA GLY A 274 -1.37 24.73 -14.44
C GLY A 274 -1.85 23.43 -15.10
N LEU A 275 -3.10 23.44 -15.53
CA LEU A 275 -3.65 22.38 -16.39
C LEU A 275 -3.21 22.66 -17.83
N PRO A 276 -2.95 21.62 -18.65
CA PRO A 276 -2.63 21.84 -20.06
C PRO A 276 -3.81 22.51 -20.76
N ASN A 277 -3.53 23.57 -21.53
CA ASN A 277 -4.53 24.27 -22.33
C ASN A 277 -4.88 23.48 -23.62
N GLU A 278 -5.76 24.02 -24.47
CA GLU A 278 -6.19 23.34 -25.70
C GLU A 278 -5.05 23.04 -26.69
N PHE A 279 -3.90 23.73 -26.54
CA PHE A 279 -2.69 23.51 -27.32
C PHE A 279 -1.67 22.60 -26.62
N GLY A 280 -1.99 22.09 -25.42
CA GLY A 280 -1.10 21.29 -24.59
C GLY A 280 -0.03 22.10 -23.87
N GLU A 281 -0.15 23.44 -23.85
CA GLU A 281 0.78 24.33 -23.16
C GLU A 281 0.34 24.59 -21.71
N TYR A 282 1.24 25.15 -20.90
CA TYR A 282 1.05 25.37 -19.47
C TYR A 282 1.12 26.86 -19.15
N ASP A 283 0.06 27.36 -18.51
CA ASP A 283 -0.19 28.81 -18.40
C ASP A 283 0.19 29.42 -17.04
N ASP A 284 0.46 28.62 -15.99
CA ASP A 284 0.87 29.20 -14.70
C ASP A 284 2.24 29.87 -14.84
N SER A 285 2.35 31.15 -14.47
CA SER A 285 3.64 31.85 -14.46
C SER A 285 4.52 31.40 -13.27
N PRO A 286 5.85 31.59 -13.35
CA PRO A 286 6.76 31.36 -12.23
C PRO A 286 6.29 32.01 -10.91
N GLU A 287 5.86 33.26 -10.96
CA GLU A 287 5.43 34.02 -9.78
C GLU A 287 4.13 33.47 -9.18
N TYR A 288 3.18 33.10 -10.05
CA TYR A 288 1.90 32.55 -9.60
C TYR A 288 2.09 31.19 -8.94
N MET A 289 2.81 30.27 -9.60
CA MET A 289 3.09 28.94 -9.07
C MET A 289 3.89 29.01 -7.76
N ALA A 290 4.92 29.86 -7.70
CA ALA A 290 5.70 30.08 -6.48
C ALA A 290 4.84 30.66 -5.34
N SER A 291 3.86 31.53 -5.64
CA SER A 291 2.91 32.03 -4.64
C SER A 291 2.00 30.92 -4.10
N GLN A 292 1.53 29.99 -4.95
CA GLN A 292 0.69 28.88 -4.49
C GLN A 292 1.48 27.93 -3.59
N ILE A 293 2.70 27.55 -4.01
CA ILE A 293 3.60 26.69 -3.24
C ILE A 293 4.00 27.34 -1.91
N ALA A 294 4.33 28.63 -1.91
CA ALA A 294 4.60 29.36 -0.67
C ALA A 294 3.41 29.28 0.29
N GLY A 295 2.17 29.42 -0.22
CA GLY A 295 0.96 29.25 0.59
C GLY A 295 0.79 27.85 1.18
N PHE A 296 1.38 26.79 0.60
CA PHE A 296 1.41 25.44 1.20
C PHE A 296 2.46 25.36 2.31
N ALA A 297 3.64 25.92 2.06
CA ALA A 297 4.72 25.99 3.02
C ALA A 297 4.33 26.81 4.27
N GLU A 298 3.72 27.98 4.09
CA GLU A 298 3.23 28.84 5.18
C GLU A 298 2.15 28.17 6.03
N SER A 299 1.34 27.29 5.41
CA SER A 299 0.33 26.49 6.12
C SER A 299 0.94 25.28 6.85
N GLY A 300 2.25 25.05 6.70
CA GLY A 300 2.96 23.94 7.32
C GLY A 300 2.66 22.59 6.68
N PHE A 301 2.32 22.54 5.39
CA PHE A 301 1.91 21.30 4.72
C PHE A 301 3.06 20.50 4.10
N VAL A 302 4.21 21.13 3.83
CA VAL A 302 5.26 20.55 2.97
C VAL A 302 6.66 20.63 3.55
N ASN A 303 7.53 19.73 3.09
CA ASN A 303 8.95 19.64 3.41
C ASN A 303 9.81 19.68 2.14
N ILE A 304 9.27 19.21 1.01
CA ILE A 304 9.92 19.25 -0.32
C ILE A 304 8.95 19.89 -1.30
N VAL A 305 9.43 20.81 -2.12
CA VAL A 305 8.62 21.49 -3.15
C VAL A 305 9.34 21.45 -4.50
N GLY A 306 8.62 21.41 -5.61
CA GLY A 306 9.24 21.42 -6.95
C GLY A 306 8.23 21.69 -8.05
N GLY A 307 8.56 21.25 -9.26
CA GLY A 307 7.71 21.37 -10.43
C GLY A 307 7.60 20.08 -11.23
N CYS A 308 6.45 19.85 -11.86
CA CYS A 308 6.27 18.78 -12.85
C CYS A 308 6.06 19.39 -14.25
N CYS A 309 5.14 18.86 -15.06
CA CYS A 309 4.97 19.28 -16.45
C CYS A 309 4.74 20.80 -16.61
N GLY A 310 5.42 21.38 -17.60
CA GLY A 310 5.35 22.82 -17.90
C GLY A 310 6.31 23.69 -17.08
N THR A 311 6.91 23.16 -16.02
CA THR A 311 7.83 23.93 -15.16
C THR A 311 9.21 24.07 -15.77
N THR A 312 9.87 25.18 -15.42
CA THR A 312 11.13 25.64 -16.02
C THR A 312 12.10 26.08 -14.92
N PRO A 313 13.38 26.33 -15.23
CA PRO A 313 14.33 26.92 -14.28
C PRO A 313 13.82 28.22 -13.64
N ASP A 314 13.06 29.05 -14.35
CA ASP A 314 12.48 30.27 -13.78
C ASP A 314 11.44 29.98 -12.70
N HIS A 315 10.62 28.94 -12.88
CA HIS A 315 9.68 28.47 -11.86
C HIS A 315 10.43 28.01 -10.61
N ILE A 316 11.45 27.16 -10.78
CA ILE A 316 12.25 26.64 -9.67
C ILE A 316 12.96 27.77 -8.91
N ARG A 317 13.48 28.77 -9.63
CA ARG A 317 14.10 29.96 -9.03
C ARG A 317 13.12 30.77 -8.19
N ALA A 318 11.91 30.99 -8.71
CA ALA A 318 10.85 31.70 -7.99
C ALA A 318 10.39 30.92 -6.75
N ILE A 319 10.21 29.60 -6.87
CA ILE A 319 9.85 28.71 -5.76
C ILE A 319 10.93 28.74 -4.68
N ALA A 320 12.19 28.50 -5.05
CA ALA A 320 13.32 28.46 -4.13
C ALA A 320 13.46 29.77 -3.34
N ALA A 321 13.33 30.92 -4.02
CA ALA A 321 13.38 32.22 -3.37
C ALA A 321 12.27 32.37 -2.32
N LYS A 322 11.04 31.97 -2.65
CA LYS A 322 9.87 32.11 -1.77
C LYS A 322 9.91 31.20 -0.55
N VAL A 323 10.38 29.95 -0.68
CA VAL A 323 10.36 28.98 0.42
C VAL A 323 11.58 29.03 1.33
N SER A 324 12.65 29.72 0.92
CA SER A 324 13.94 29.75 1.61
C SER A 324 13.89 30.16 3.09
N THR A 325 12.92 30.98 3.48
CA THR A 325 12.76 31.49 4.86
C THR A 325 11.61 30.84 5.63
N ILE A 326 10.88 29.91 5.02
CA ILE A 326 9.70 29.30 5.62
C ILE A 326 10.11 28.04 6.39
N ALA A 327 9.59 27.85 7.60
CA ALA A 327 9.84 26.66 8.39
C ALA A 327 9.19 25.42 7.74
N PRO A 328 9.87 24.26 7.72
CA PRO A 328 9.29 23.04 7.16
C PRO A 328 8.15 22.51 8.02
N ARG A 329 7.26 21.73 7.41
CA ARG A 329 6.22 20.96 8.11
C ARG A 329 6.81 20.11 9.23
N LYS A 330 6.11 20.06 10.37
CA LYS A 330 6.39 19.12 11.46
C LYS A 330 5.62 17.82 11.24
N LYS A 331 6.31 16.69 11.36
CA LYS A 331 5.68 15.36 11.27
C LYS A 331 4.73 15.16 12.47
N PRO A 332 3.54 14.55 12.27
CA PRO A 332 2.67 14.14 13.36
C PRO A 332 3.31 13.01 14.17
N GLU A 333 2.82 12.80 15.38
CA GLU A 333 3.18 11.63 16.17
C GLU A 333 2.69 10.34 15.47
N PRO A 334 3.52 9.28 15.43
CA PRO A 334 3.11 8.00 14.84
C PRO A 334 1.86 7.42 15.51
N SER A 335 0.92 6.97 14.69
CA SER A 335 -0.31 6.35 15.16
C SER A 335 -0.10 4.88 15.51
N ARG A 336 -0.75 4.42 16.57
CA ARG A 336 -0.80 3.00 16.98
C ARG A 336 -2.16 2.35 16.69
N GLU A 337 -2.93 2.96 15.82
CA GLU A 337 -4.16 2.39 15.28
C GLU A 337 -3.84 1.40 14.16
N LEU A 338 -4.56 0.28 14.11
CA LEU A 338 -4.57 -0.54 12.91
C LEU A 338 -5.25 0.25 11.79
N ARG A 339 -4.55 0.41 10.68
CA ARG A 339 -5.02 1.07 9.47
C ARG A 339 -5.01 0.06 8.33
N LEU A 340 -6.14 -0.07 7.67
CA LEU A 340 -6.34 -0.92 6.50
C LEU A 340 -6.84 -0.06 5.34
N SER A 341 -6.78 -0.57 4.13
CA SER A 341 -7.37 0.13 2.97
C SER A 341 -7.86 -0.83 1.90
N GLY A 342 -9.00 -0.47 1.30
CA GLY A 342 -9.35 -0.84 -0.07
C GLY A 342 -9.03 0.34 -0.98
N LEU A 343 -10.04 0.85 -1.68
CA LEU A 343 -10.01 2.19 -2.30
C LEU A 343 -10.18 3.32 -1.26
N GLU A 344 -10.75 2.98 -0.10
CA GLU A 344 -11.00 3.89 1.02
C GLU A 344 -10.30 3.39 2.29
N PRO A 345 -9.96 4.30 3.22
CA PRO A 345 -9.28 3.94 4.45
C PRO A 345 -10.26 3.31 5.47
N LEU A 346 -9.77 2.33 6.22
CA LEU A 346 -10.45 1.82 7.41
C LEU A 346 -9.51 1.94 8.61
N ARG A 347 -9.89 2.76 9.59
CA ARG A 347 -9.19 2.89 10.88
C ARG A 347 -9.91 2.04 11.92
N VAL A 348 -9.17 1.18 12.61
CA VAL A 348 -9.70 0.37 13.71
C VAL A 348 -9.35 1.06 15.03
N ASN A 349 -10.32 1.85 15.52
CA ASN A 349 -10.20 2.62 16.74
C ASN A 349 -11.53 2.67 17.51
N ARG A 350 -11.54 3.39 18.64
CA ARG A 350 -12.72 3.48 19.52
C ARG A 350 -13.94 4.12 18.86
N THR A 351 -13.74 4.99 17.87
CA THR A 351 -14.84 5.68 17.17
C THR A 351 -15.48 4.79 16.12
N THR A 352 -14.70 3.97 15.43
CA THR A 352 -15.22 2.99 14.46
C THR A 352 -15.98 1.86 15.14
N GLY A 353 -15.58 1.48 16.36
CA GLY A 353 -16.23 0.40 17.10
C GLY A 353 -15.82 -0.98 16.60
N PHE A 354 -16.71 -1.97 16.77
CA PHE A 354 -16.48 -3.35 16.33
C PHE A 354 -16.49 -3.44 14.80
N ILE A 355 -15.48 -4.11 14.23
CA ILE A 355 -15.35 -4.27 12.78
C ILE A 355 -15.97 -5.59 12.32
N ASN A 356 -16.98 -5.50 11.47
CA ASN A 356 -17.60 -6.66 10.83
C ASN A 356 -16.78 -7.12 9.63
N ILE A 357 -16.22 -8.33 9.70
CA ILE A 357 -15.56 -9.01 8.58
C ILE A 357 -16.56 -9.98 7.96
N GLY A 358 -16.94 -9.77 6.71
CA GLY A 358 -17.96 -10.58 6.02
C GLY A 358 -17.47 -11.99 5.68
N GLU A 359 -18.15 -13.02 6.19
CA GLU A 359 -17.75 -14.43 6.11
C GLU A 359 -18.22 -15.22 4.86
N ARG A 360 -19.09 -14.65 4.02
CA ARG A 360 -19.87 -15.41 3.02
C ARG A 360 -19.12 -15.69 1.72
N THR A 361 -18.01 -15.02 1.49
CA THR A 361 -17.07 -15.24 0.37
C THR A 361 -16.09 -16.38 0.68
N ASN A 362 -16.65 -17.47 1.22
CA ASN A 362 -15.92 -18.62 1.72
C ASN A 362 -16.48 -19.91 1.09
N VAL A 363 -15.67 -20.64 0.33
CA VAL A 363 -16.08 -21.88 -0.37
C VAL A 363 -16.51 -22.99 0.59
N THR A 364 -15.93 -23.04 1.79
CA THR A 364 -16.29 -24.03 2.82
C THR A 364 -17.50 -23.60 3.66
N GLY A 365 -17.65 -22.29 3.90
CA GLY A 365 -18.68 -21.71 4.76
C GLY A 365 -20.00 -21.35 4.07
N SER A 366 -19.99 -21.10 2.76
CA SER A 366 -21.14 -20.55 2.01
C SER A 366 -21.53 -21.41 0.83
N ARG A 367 -22.69 -22.09 0.93
CA ARG A 367 -23.22 -22.94 -0.14
C ARG A 367 -23.44 -22.19 -1.46
N LYS A 368 -23.91 -20.93 -1.39
CA LYS A 368 -24.13 -20.08 -2.57
C LYS A 368 -22.79 -19.79 -3.25
N PHE A 369 -21.80 -19.31 -2.50
CA PHE A 369 -20.49 -18.97 -3.04
C PHE A 369 -19.76 -20.19 -3.60
N ALA A 370 -19.75 -21.29 -2.84
CA ALA A 370 -19.14 -22.55 -3.27
C ALA A 370 -19.67 -23.05 -4.61
N ARG A 371 -21.00 -22.99 -4.82
CA ARG A 371 -21.62 -23.36 -6.10
C ARG A 371 -21.17 -22.43 -7.22
N LEU A 372 -21.20 -21.11 -6.99
CA LEU A 372 -20.85 -20.12 -8.02
C LEU A 372 -19.39 -20.24 -8.45
N VAL A 373 -18.46 -20.42 -7.51
CA VAL A 373 -17.04 -20.64 -7.81
C VAL A 373 -16.82 -21.95 -8.56
N LYS A 374 -17.45 -23.06 -8.11
CA LYS A 374 -17.33 -24.37 -8.78
C LYS A 374 -17.93 -24.39 -10.19
N GLU A 375 -18.94 -23.57 -10.45
CA GLU A 375 -19.56 -23.38 -11.76
C GLU A 375 -18.88 -22.25 -12.59
N GLU A 376 -17.78 -21.66 -12.09
CA GLU A 376 -17.04 -20.55 -12.72
C GLU A 376 -17.90 -19.29 -13.01
N LYS A 377 -18.98 -19.11 -12.25
CA LYS A 377 -19.90 -17.95 -12.35
C LYS A 377 -19.39 -16.79 -11.49
N TYR A 378 -18.22 -16.27 -11.81
CA TYR A 378 -17.56 -15.25 -10.98
C TYR A 378 -18.34 -13.94 -10.88
N ASP A 379 -19.01 -13.49 -11.95
CA ASP A 379 -19.85 -12.28 -11.90
C ASP A 379 -20.98 -12.39 -10.88
N GLU A 380 -21.64 -13.56 -10.82
CA GLU A 380 -22.63 -13.84 -9.79
C GLU A 380 -21.97 -13.98 -8.41
N ALA A 381 -20.74 -14.51 -8.33
CA ALA A 381 -20.00 -14.63 -7.07
C ALA A 381 -19.65 -13.24 -6.48
N LEU A 382 -19.37 -12.23 -7.33
CA LEU A 382 -19.18 -10.84 -6.89
C LEU A 382 -20.40 -10.28 -6.16
N SER A 383 -21.62 -10.71 -6.53
CA SER A 383 -22.83 -10.31 -5.79
C SER A 383 -22.77 -10.71 -4.32
N VAL A 384 -22.14 -11.84 -3.97
CA VAL A 384 -21.99 -12.27 -2.57
C VAL A 384 -21.08 -11.32 -1.80
N ALA A 385 -20.01 -10.82 -2.41
CA ALA A 385 -19.13 -9.83 -1.80
C ALA A 385 -19.85 -8.47 -1.66
N ARG A 386 -20.51 -8.01 -2.73
CA ARG A 386 -21.27 -6.75 -2.75
C ARG A 386 -22.38 -6.73 -1.69
N ASP A 387 -23.19 -7.78 -1.63
CA ASP A 387 -24.27 -7.93 -0.65
C ASP A 387 -23.73 -7.77 0.79
N GLN A 388 -22.53 -8.27 1.08
CA GLN A 388 -21.95 -8.15 2.43
C GLN A 388 -21.55 -6.72 2.75
N VAL A 389 -20.92 -6.00 1.80
CA VAL A 389 -20.55 -4.60 1.98
C VAL A 389 -21.80 -3.72 2.16
N GLU A 390 -22.85 -3.95 1.37
CA GLU A 390 -24.12 -3.23 1.49
C GLU A 390 -24.82 -3.49 2.84
N ASN A 391 -24.64 -4.68 3.41
CA ASN A 391 -25.16 -5.07 4.72
C ASN A 391 -24.19 -4.79 5.88
N GLY A 392 -23.23 -3.88 5.70
CA GLY A 392 -22.40 -3.35 6.78
C GLY A 392 -21.10 -4.08 7.07
N ALA A 393 -20.67 -5.02 6.20
CA ALA A 393 -19.31 -5.55 6.27
C ALA A 393 -18.30 -4.45 5.92
N GLN A 394 -17.33 -4.24 6.82
CA GLN A 394 -16.27 -3.23 6.67
C GLN A 394 -14.99 -3.85 6.13
N VAL A 395 -14.87 -5.18 6.15
CA VAL A 395 -13.81 -5.99 5.54
C VAL A 395 -14.48 -7.22 4.92
N ILE A 396 -13.95 -7.74 3.81
CA ILE A 396 -14.45 -8.97 3.18
C ILE A 396 -13.42 -10.08 3.33
N ASP A 397 -13.80 -11.19 3.97
CA ASP A 397 -13.01 -12.41 4.06
C ASP A 397 -13.16 -13.24 2.79
N VAL A 398 -12.06 -13.56 2.12
CA VAL A 398 -12.07 -14.33 0.88
C VAL A 398 -11.32 -15.63 1.12
N ASN A 399 -12.06 -16.73 1.21
CA ASN A 399 -11.52 -18.08 1.33
C ASN A 399 -11.98 -18.94 0.15
N VAL A 400 -11.01 -19.46 -0.60
CA VAL A 400 -11.23 -20.32 -1.78
C VAL A 400 -10.55 -21.68 -1.63
N ASP A 401 -10.26 -22.08 -0.39
CA ASP A 401 -9.66 -23.36 -0.09
C ASP A 401 -10.65 -24.49 -0.37
N GLU A 402 -10.33 -25.33 -1.36
CA GLU A 402 -11.07 -26.55 -1.65
C GLU A 402 -10.18 -27.53 -2.40
N GLY A 403 -10.26 -28.82 -2.06
CA GLY A 403 -9.36 -29.85 -2.59
C GLY A 403 -9.42 -30.05 -4.11
N MET A 404 -10.53 -29.68 -4.74
CA MET A 404 -10.77 -29.84 -6.18
C MET A 404 -10.49 -28.58 -7.00
N LEU A 405 -10.18 -27.45 -6.36
CA LEU A 405 -9.92 -26.17 -7.02
C LEU A 405 -8.42 -25.88 -7.08
N ASP A 406 -7.98 -25.20 -8.14
CA ASP A 406 -6.72 -24.45 -8.10
C ASP A 406 -6.95 -23.16 -7.29
N SER A 407 -6.92 -23.29 -5.96
CA SER A 407 -7.24 -22.18 -5.05
C SER A 407 -6.38 -20.94 -5.29
N ALA A 408 -5.12 -21.10 -5.72
CA ALA A 408 -4.25 -19.94 -5.99
C ALA A 408 -4.72 -19.17 -7.23
N LYS A 409 -5.10 -19.89 -8.29
CA LYS A 409 -5.70 -19.30 -9.50
C LYS A 409 -7.07 -18.69 -9.22
N VAL A 410 -7.93 -19.39 -8.49
CA VAL A 410 -9.26 -18.89 -8.12
C VAL A 410 -9.16 -17.61 -7.29
N MET A 411 -8.24 -17.56 -6.32
CA MET A 411 -7.96 -16.35 -5.53
C MET A 411 -7.52 -15.20 -6.45
N HIS A 412 -6.54 -15.44 -7.32
CA HIS A 412 -6.05 -14.44 -8.27
C HIS A 412 -7.18 -13.86 -9.14
N ASP A 413 -7.95 -14.73 -9.80
CA ASP A 413 -8.98 -14.33 -10.74
C ASP A 413 -10.12 -13.58 -10.03
N PHE A 414 -10.55 -14.07 -8.87
CA PHE A 414 -11.64 -13.45 -8.12
C PHE A 414 -11.24 -12.08 -7.55
N LEU A 415 -10.02 -11.91 -7.04
CA LEU A 415 -9.56 -10.62 -6.53
C LEU A 415 -9.37 -9.58 -7.64
N ASN A 416 -8.91 -9.98 -8.83
CA ASN A 416 -8.83 -9.07 -9.97
C ASN A 416 -10.21 -8.56 -10.42
N LEU A 417 -11.24 -9.40 -10.30
CA LEU A 417 -12.63 -9.02 -10.54
C LEU A 417 -13.17 -8.11 -9.43
N ILE A 418 -12.86 -8.39 -8.16
CA ILE A 418 -13.20 -7.49 -7.05
C ILE A 418 -12.61 -6.09 -7.27
N ALA A 419 -11.36 -6.01 -7.73
CA ALA A 419 -10.70 -4.73 -8.01
C ALA A 419 -11.40 -3.91 -9.12
N ALA A 420 -12.16 -4.57 -10.01
CA ALA A 420 -12.94 -3.91 -11.06
C ALA A 420 -14.33 -3.42 -10.58
N GLU A 421 -14.75 -3.77 -9.36
CA GLU A 421 -16.05 -3.42 -8.77
C GLU A 421 -15.87 -2.42 -7.63
N PRO A 422 -16.03 -1.10 -7.86
CA PRO A 422 -15.69 -0.06 -6.88
C PRO A 422 -16.39 -0.20 -5.52
N GLU A 423 -17.65 -0.64 -5.50
CA GLU A 423 -18.41 -0.86 -4.26
C GLU A 423 -17.79 -1.95 -3.38
N ILE A 424 -17.19 -2.97 -3.99
CA ILE A 424 -16.51 -4.04 -3.26
C ILE A 424 -15.09 -3.59 -2.92
N ALA A 425 -14.38 -3.04 -3.91
CA ALA A 425 -12.99 -2.61 -3.76
C ALA A 425 -12.81 -1.49 -2.74
N ARG A 426 -13.86 -0.72 -2.38
CA ARG A 426 -13.75 0.35 -1.38
C ARG A 426 -13.29 -0.15 -0.01
N VAL A 427 -13.71 -1.35 0.40
CA VAL A 427 -13.35 -1.93 1.70
C VAL A 427 -12.08 -2.79 1.62
N PRO A 428 -11.31 -2.93 2.71
CA PRO A 428 -10.18 -3.85 2.74
C PRO A 428 -10.60 -5.31 2.58
N LEU A 429 -9.64 -6.14 2.15
CA LEU A 429 -9.81 -7.58 2.03
C LEU A 429 -9.07 -8.31 3.16
N MET A 430 -9.65 -9.42 3.61
CA MET A 430 -8.99 -10.44 4.41
C MET A 430 -8.74 -11.66 3.50
N ILE A 431 -7.47 -11.93 3.20
CA ILE A 431 -7.05 -13.02 2.33
C ILE A 431 -6.95 -14.28 3.19
N ASP A 432 -7.89 -15.20 3.03
CA ASP A 432 -8.02 -16.39 3.87
C ASP A 432 -7.61 -17.67 3.15
N SER A 433 -6.57 -18.34 3.67
CA SER A 433 -6.17 -19.67 3.25
C SER A 433 -5.24 -20.34 4.27
N SER A 434 -5.35 -21.66 4.33
CA SER A 434 -4.39 -22.53 5.02
C SER A 434 -3.08 -22.75 4.25
N LYS A 435 -2.99 -22.28 2.99
CA LYS A 435 -1.86 -22.51 2.08
C LYS A 435 -1.20 -21.19 1.72
N TRP A 436 0.09 -21.04 2.07
CA TRP A 436 0.86 -19.84 1.74
C TRP A 436 0.81 -19.41 0.26
N PRO A 437 0.91 -20.31 -0.74
CA PRO A 437 0.83 -19.91 -2.15
C PRO A 437 -0.50 -19.22 -2.53
N VAL A 438 -1.60 -19.54 -1.85
CA VAL A 438 -2.90 -18.90 -2.08
C VAL A 438 -2.93 -17.51 -1.45
N ILE A 439 -2.40 -17.37 -0.23
CA ILE A 439 -2.21 -16.07 0.43
C ILE A 439 -1.36 -15.15 -0.44
N GLU A 440 -0.21 -15.64 -0.90
CA GLU A 440 0.72 -14.86 -1.73
C GLU A 440 0.10 -14.46 -3.07
N SER A 441 -0.70 -15.33 -3.69
CA SER A 441 -1.51 -15.01 -4.87
C SER A 441 -2.45 -13.83 -4.60
N GLY A 442 -3.17 -13.84 -3.47
CA GLY A 442 -4.07 -12.76 -3.09
C GLY A 442 -3.36 -11.44 -2.76
N LEU A 443 -2.21 -11.50 -2.07
CA LEU A 443 -1.38 -10.32 -1.76
C LEU A 443 -0.90 -9.62 -3.03
N ARG A 444 -0.54 -10.38 -4.07
CA ARG A 444 -0.09 -9.87 -5.37
C ARG A 444 -1.19 -9.18 -6.19
N CYS A 445 -2.46 -9.38 -5.83
CA CYS A 445 -3.61 -8.71 -6.46
C CYS A 445 -4.19 -7.57 -5.60
N SER A 446 -3.69 -7.37 -4.37
CA SER A 446 -4.28 -6.46 -3.40
C SER A 446 -3.63 -5.07 -3.44
N GLN A 447 -4.34 -4.11 -4.04
CA GLN A 447 -3.88 -2.70 -4.12
C GLN A 447 -3.73 -2.05 -2.73
N GLY A 448 -4.71 -2.24 -1.85
CA GLY A 448 -4.72 -1.68 -0.50
C GLY A 448 -3.92 -2.48 0.53
N LYS A 449 -3.96 -2.02 1.79
CA LYS A 449 -3.45 -2.75 2.94
C LYS A 449 -4.52 -3.72 3.44
N CYS A 450 -4.33 -4.99 3.10
CA CYS A 450 -5.21 -6.11 3.46
C CYS A 450 -4.78 -6.80 4.77
N ILE A 451 -5.56 -7.80 5.17
CA ILE A 451 -5.26 -8.70 6.29
C ILE A 451 -4.94 -10.09 5.74
N VAL A 452 -3.87 -10.73 6.21
CA VAL A 452 -3.60 -12.15 5.97
C VAL A 452 -4.26 -12.99 7.05
N ASN A 453 -5.12 -13.93 6.65
CA ASN A 453 -5.77 -14.90 7.52
C ASN A 453 -5.37 -16.33 7.10
N SER A 454 -4.39 -16.96 7.71
CA SER A 454 -3.64 -16.54 8.89
C SER A 454 -2.24 -17.17 8.90
N ILE A 455 -1.43 -16.76 9.87
CA ILE A 455 -0.18 -17.43 10.22
C ILE A 455 -0.26 -18.01 11.64
N SER A 456 0.58 -19.02 11.93
CA SER A 456 0.61 -19.66 13.25
C SER A 456 1.97 -20.31 13.51
N LEU A 457 2.18 -20.80 14.73
CA LEU A 457 3.39 -21.54 15.15
C LEU A 457 3.29 -23.05 14.87
N LYS A 458 2.22 -23.52 14.22
CA LYS A 458 1.96 -24.94 13.95
C LYS A 458 3.12 -25.65 13.24
N GLU A 459 3.76 -24.98 12.28
CA GLU A 459 4.87 -25.52 11.49
C GLU A 459 6.24 -25.11 12.06
N GLY A 460 6.26 -24.62 13.30
CA GLY A 460 7.44 -24.11 13.98
C GLY A 460 7.74 -22.64 13.69
N GLU A 461 8.67 -22.10 14.46
CA GLU A 461 8.95 -20.67 14.45
C GLU A 461 9.62 -20.16 13.16
N GLU A 462 10.41 -20.99 12.47
CA GLU A 462 11.11 -20.54 11.25
C GLU A 462 10.13 -20.24 10.11
N VAL A 463 9.14 -21.10 9.90
CA VAL A 463 8.07 -20.87 8.92
C VAL A 463 7.24 -19.64 9.31
N PHE A 464 6.91 -19.51 10.61
CA PHE A 464 6.21 -18.34 11.13
C PHE A 464 6.99 -17.04 10.89
N ARG A 465 8.31 -17.03 11.12
CA ARG A 465 9.18 -15.88 10.86
C ARG A 465 9.27 -15.54 9.37
N ASP A 466 9.40 -16.55 8.50
CA ASP A 466 9.43 -16.35 7.05
C ASP A 466 8.13 -15.72 6.54
N HIS A 467 6.99 -16.29 6.89
CA HIS A 467 5.68 -15.76 6.51
C HIS A 467 5.49 -14.34 7.06
N ALA A 468 5.82 -14.08 8.33
CA ALA A 468 5.70 -12.74 8.91
C ALA A 468 6.56 -11.70 8.17
N ARG A 469 7.81 -12.04 7.79
CA ARG A 469 8.67 -11.14 6.99
C ARG A 469 8.08 -10.85 5.61
N LYS A 470 7.53 -11.86 4.94
CA LYS A 470 6.86 -11.68 3.64
C LYS A 470 5.62 -10.81 3.77
N ILE A 471 4.80 -11.00 4.81
CA ILE A 471 3.63 -10.17 5.08
C ILE A 471 4.03 -8.70 5.24
N MET A 472 5.09 -8.40 6.00
CA MET A 472 5.63 -7.04 6.14
C MET A 472 6.09 -6.47 4.80
N GLN A 473 6.74 -7.30 3.97
CA GLN A 473 7.22 -6.89 2.67
C GLN A 473 6.09 -6.56 1.68
N TYR A 474 4.94 -7.23 1.80
CA TYR A 474 3.71 -6.89 1.06
C TYR A 474 2.91 -5.74 1.69
N GLY A 475 3.26 -5.32 2.91
CA GLY A 475 2.60 -4.24 3.63
C GLY A 475 1.22 -4.60 4.20
N ALA A 476 0.99 -5.86 4.56
CA ALA A 476 -0.30 -6.33 5.09
C ALA A 476 -0.29 -6.48 6.63
N ALA A 477 -1.49 -6.48 7.22
CA ALA A 477 -1.70 -6.92 8.60
C ALA A 477 -1.81 -8.46 8.68
N ALA A 478 -1.70 -9.05 9.88
CA ALA A 478 -1.73 -10.50 10.05
C ALA A 478 -2.67 -10.94 11.16
N VAL A 479 -3.54 -11.91 10.85
CA VAL A 479 -4.19 -12.76 11.85
C VAL A 479 -3.18 -13.83 12.30
N VAL A 480 -2.98 -13.92 13.61
CA VAL A 480 -2.12 -14.89 14.28
C VAL A 480 -3.00 -15.84 15.09
N MET A 481 -3.15 -17.06 14.61
CA MET A 481 -3.95 -18.08 15.29
C MET A 481 -3.24 -18.57 16.55
N ALA A 482 -3.99 -18.80 17.62
CA ALA A 482 -3.50 -19.51 18.81
C ALA A 482 -3.36 -21.02 18.52
N PHE A 483 -2.41 -21.36 17.64
CA PHE A 483 -2.08 -22.71 17.20
C PHE A 483 -0.55 -22.81 17.15
N ASP A 484 0.01 -23.78 17.87
CA ASP A 484 1.44 -24.08 17.87
C ASP A 484 1.72 -25.55 17.52
N GLU A 485 2.96 -26.00 17.67
CA GLU A 485 3.41 -27.36 17.36
C GLU A 485 2.68 -28.44 18.18
N LYS A 486 2.05 -28.08 19.30
CA LYS A 486 1.28 -28.99 20.17
C LYS A 486 -0.20 -29.05 19.80
N GLY A 487 -0.67 -28.20 18.89
CA GLY A 487 -2.07 -28.16 18.47
C GLY A 487 -2.75 -26.81 18.65
N GLN A 488 -4.05 -26.80 18.40
CA GLN A 488 -4.92 -25.66 18.64
C GLN A 488 -5.08 -25.42 20.14
N ALA A 489 -5.01 -24.16 20.59
CA ALA A 489 -5.28 -23.83 21.98
C ALA A 489 -6.77 -23.97 22.32
N ASP A 490 -7.06 -24.79 23.33
CA ASP A 490 -8.38 -25.14 23.84
C ASP A 490 -8.64 -24.63 25.27
N SER A 491 -7.61 -24.22 26.01
CA SER A 491 -7.72 -23.59 27.34
C SER A 491 -7.22 -22.14 27.36
N LEU A 492 -7.62 -21.36 28.37
CA LEU A 492 -7.12 -20.01 28.61
C LEU A 492 -5.59 -19.95 28.73
N GLU A 493 -4.98 -20.85 29.50
CA GLU A 493 -3.52 -20.88 29.71
C GLU A 493 -2.79 -21.10 28.39
N ARG A 494 -3.29 -22.02 27.55
CA ARG A 494 -2.70 -22.31 26.24
C ARG A 494 -2.83 -21.13 25.28
N ARG A 495 -3.98 -20.45 25.25
CA ARG A 495 -4.18 -19.23 24.46
C ARG A 495 -3.19 -18.15 24.87
N ILE A 496 -3.02 -17.91 26.17
CA ILE A 496 -2.05 -16.94 26.72
C ILE A 496 -0.62 -17.29 26.35
N GLU A 497 -0.21 -18.56 26.50
CA GLU A 497 1.14 -19.04 26.17
C GLU A 497 1.48 -18.75 24.70
N ILE A 498 0.62 -19.16 23.78
CA ILE A 498 0.85 -19.04 22.34
C ILE A 498 0.83 -17.58 21.89
N CYS A 499 -0.19 -16.80 22.28
CA CYS A 499 -0.29 -15.39 21.90
C CYS A 499 0.91 -14.58 22.40
N ARG A 500 1.37 -14.83 23.65
CA ARG A 500 2.57 -14.17 24.18
C ARG A 500 3.82 -14.53 23.39
N ARG A 501 4.05 -15.82 23.13
CA ARG A 501 5.21 -16.31 22.37
C ARG A 501 5.24 -15.70 20.96
N ALA A 502 4.11 -15.74 20.26
CA ALA A 502 4.00 -15.17 18.92
C ALA A 502 4.22 -13.65 18.92
N TYR A 503 3.65 -12.92 19.89
CA TYR A 503 3.86 -11.47 20.02
C TYR A 503 5.33 -11.12 20.23
N ASP A 504 6.02 -11.84 21.11
CA ASP A 504 7.45 -11.60 21.40
C ASP A 504 8.32 -11.87 20.15
N ILE A 505 8.06 -12.95 19.41
CA ILE A 505 8.76 -13.23 18.14
C ILE A 505 8.51 -12.10 17.13
N LEU A 506 7.25 -11.76 16.88
CA LEU A 506 6.88 -10.76 15.87
C LEU A 506 7.47 -9.38 16.20
N THR A 507 7.32 -8.92 17.44
CA THR A 507 7.69 -7.55 17.81
C THR A 507 9.18 -7.39 18.10
N ARG A 508 9.83 -8.36 18.78
CA ARG A 508 11.22 -8.21 19.25
C ARG A 508 12.25 -8.75 18.27
N GLU A 509 11.92 -9.79 17.50
CA GLU A 509 12.88 -10.43 16.59
C GLU A 509 12.71 -9.97 15.14
N ILE A 510 11.47 -9.77 14.70
CA ILE A 510 11.16 -9.39 13.31
C ILE A 510 10.98 -7.87 13.16
N GLY A 511 10.45 -7.21 14.18
CA GLY A 511 10.07 -5.80 14.12
C GLY A 511 8.72 -5.58 13.42
N PHE A 512 7.83 -6.57 13.48
CA PHE A 512 6.47 -6.46 12.98
C PHE A 512 5.71 -5.39 13.77
N PRO A 513 5.02 -4.43 13.13
CA PRO A 513 4.27 -3.39 13.85
C PRO A 513 3.20 -4.01 14.74
N PRO A 514 3.20 -3.78 16.07
CA PRO A 514 2.26 -4.43 16.98
C PRO A 514 0.80 -4.06 16.71
N GLU A 515 0.54 -2.87 16.20
CA GLU A 515 -0.78 -2.42 15.73
C GLU A 515 -1.31 -3.24 14.53
N ASP A 516 -0.44 -3.90 13.76
CA ASP A 516 -0.81 -4.75 12.62
C ASP A 516 -0.99 -6.23 12.98
N ILE A 517 -0.81 -6.58 14.26
CA ILE A 517 -1.01 -7.94 14.79
C ILE A 517 -2.46 -8.08 15.27
N ILE A 518 -3.17 -9.05 14.70
CA ILE A 518 -4.54 -9.42 15.09
C ILE A 518 -4.47 -10.85 15.63
N PHE A 519 -4.71 -11.06 16.92
CA PHE A 519 -4.78 -12.42 17.46
C PHE A 519 -6.16 -13.05 17.25
N ASP A 520 -6.18 -14.32 16.85
CA ASP A 520 -7.38 -15.17 16.94
C ASP A 520 -7.11 -16.26 18.00
N PRO A 521 -7.68 -16.12 19.21
CA PRO A 521 -7.52 -17.12 20.27
C PRO A 521 -8.37 -18.39 20.05
N ASN A 522 -8.94 -18.60 18.87
CA ASN A 522 -9.85 -19.67 18.48
C ASN A 522 -11.21 -19.60 19.19
N VAL A 523 -12.23 -19.10 18.48
CA VAL A 523 -13.62 -19.34 18.87
C VAL A 523 -13.95 -20.81 18.59
N LEU A 524 -14.22 -21.58 19.65
CA LEU A 524 -14.55 -23.00 19.58
C LEU A 524 -16.03 -23.23 19.91
N THR A 525 -16.55 -24.36 19.42
CA THR A 525 -17.96 -24.76 19.59
C THR A 525 -18.27 -25.11 21.05
N VAL A 526 -19.35 -24.54 21.60
CA VAL A 526 -19.88 -24.91 22.94
C VAL A 526 -21.14 -25.78 22.83
N ALA A 527 -21.66 -26.26 23.97
CA ALA A 527 -22.86 -27.11 24.04
C ALA A 527 -22.78 -28.37 23.16
N THR A 528 -21.59 -28.97 23.07
CA THR A 528 -21.37 -30.20 22.28
C THR A 528 -21.77 -31.47 23.03
N GLY A 529 -22.10 -31.36 24.33
CA GLY A 529 -22.31 -32.49 25.23
C GLY A 529 -21.02 -33.12 25.77
N ILE A 530 -19.90 -32.38 25.72
CA ILE A 530 -18.61 -32.80 26.28
C ILE A 530 -18.19 -31.73 27.28
N GLU A 531 -18.07 -32.11 28.56
CA GLU A 531 -17.82 -31.19 29.68
C GLU A 531 -16.57 -30.31 29.48
N ALA A 532 -15.53 -30.85 28.85
CA ALA A 532 -14.31 -30.12 28.53
C ALA A 532 -14.53 -28.92 27.59
N HIS A 533 -15.65 -28.87 26.86
CA HIS A 533 -15.95 -27.80 25.90
C HIS A 533 -16.81 -26.68 26.49
N ASP A 534 -17.36 -26.86 27.69
CA ASP A 534 -18.34 -25.94 28.29
C ASP A 534 -17.71 -24.57 28.56
N ASN A 535 -16.42 -24.54 28.88
CA ASN A 535 -15.71 -23.31 29.24
C ASN A 535 -15.10 -22.57 28.03
N TYR A 536 -15.21 -23.10 26.81
CA TYR A 536 -14.49 -22.54 25.65
C TYR A 536 -14.82 -21.09 25.34
N ALA A 537 -16.08 -20.68 25.50
CA ALA A 537 -16.52 -19.31 25.26
C ALA A 537 -16.04 -18.35 26.37
N VAL A 538 -16.10 -18.76 27.63
CA VAL A 538 -15.54 -18.02 28.78
C VAL A 538 -14.05 -17.80 28.59
N ASP A 539 -13.31 -18.86 28.28
CA ASP A 539 -11.86 -18.79 28.11
C ASP A 539 -11.47 -17.91 26.91
N PHE A 540 -12.31 -17.82 25.87
CA PHE A 540 -12.07 -16.90 24.76
C PHE A 540 -12.22 -15.44 25.22
N ILE A 541 -13.30 -15.12 25.94
CA ILE A 541 -13.57 -13.78 26.48
C ILE A 541 -12.45 -13.36 27.44
N GLU A 542 -11.99 -14.25 28.31
CA GLU A 542 -10.85 -13.97 29.20
C GLU A 542 -9.53 -13.81 28.43
N SER A 543 -9.33 -14.57 27.34
CA SER A 543 -8.17 -14.41 26.47
C SER A 543 -8.15 -13.05 25.79
N VAL A 544 -9.31 -12.57 25.30
CA VAL A 544 -9.46 -11.21 24.76
C VAL A 544 -9.01 -10.20 25.80
N ARG A 545 -9.56 -10.26 27.02
CA ARG A 545 -9.21 -9.34 28.11
C ARG A 545 -7.71 -9.38 28.42
N TRP A 546 -7.13 -10.59 28.49
CA TRP A 546 -5.71 -10.77 28.74
C TRP A 546 -4.85 -10.14 27.64
N ILE A 547 -5.16 -10.40 26.36
CA ILE A 547 -4.42 -9.83 25.23
C ILE A 547 -4.45 -8.31 25.28
N LYS A 548 -5.62 -7.69 25.47
CA LYS A 548 -5.73 -6.21 25.54
C LYS A 548 -4.96 -5.59 26.69
N GLN A 549 -4.80 -6.32 27.80
CA GLN A 549 -4.05 -5.84 28.98
C GLN A 549 -2.54 -6.05 28.87
N ASN A 550 -2.09 -7.07 28.13
CA ASN A 550 -0.70 -7.52 28.20
C ASN A 550 0.08 -7.37 26.88
N LEU A 551 -0.60 -7.31 25.73
CA LEU A 551 0.01 -7.22 24.41
C LEU A 551 -0.36 -5.87 23.80
N PRO A 552 0.43 -4.80 24.04
CA PRO A 552 0.05 -3.45 23.67
C PRO A 552 -0.15 -3.31 22.16
N PHE A 553 -1.17 -2.52 21.79
CA PHE A 553 -1.61 -2.19 20.43
C PHE A 553 -2.24 -3.31 19.61
N ALA A 554 -1.95 -4.59 19.94
CA ALA A 554 -2.52 -5.75 19.27
C ALA A 554 -4.05 -5.72 19.27
N LYS A 555 -4.62 -6.26 18.19
CA LYS A 555 -6.06 -6.44 18.02
C LYS A 555 -6.46 -7.88 18.29
N VAL A 556 -7.75 -8.11 18.48
CA VAL A 556 -8.31 -9.47 18.63
C VAL A 556 -9.46 -9.65 17.65
N SER A 557 -9.47 -10.81 16.99
CA SER A 557 -10.52 -11.29 16.08
C SER A 557 -10.98 -12.70 16.47
N GLY A 558 -11.98 -13.21 15.77
CA GLY A 558 -12.41 -14.60 15.85
C GLY A 558 -13.50 -14.94 14.85
N GLY A 559 -13.57 -16.22 14.45
CA GLY A 559 -14.68 -16.79 13.70
C GLY A 559 -15.93 -16.96 14.57
N ILE A 560 -16.75 -15.92 14.68
CA ILE A 560 -17.87 -15.86 15.64
C ILE A 560 -18.89 -16.97 15.40
N SER A 561 -19.15 -17.30 14.13
CA SER A 561 -20.09 -18.35 13.74
C SER A 561 -19.78 -19.73 14.34
N ASN A 562 -18.50 -20.00 14.69
CA ASN A 562 -18.04 -21.27 15.24
C ASN A 562 -18.65 -21.59 16.61
N VAL A 563 -18.90 -20.59 17.46
CA VAL A 563 -19.41 -20.78 18.83
C VAL A 563 -20.72 -21.58 18.84
N SER A 564 -21.49 -21.45 17.76
CA SER A 564 -22.87 -21.94 17.63
C SER A 564 -23.02 -23.22 16.80
N PHE A 565 -21.93 -23.90 16.40
CA PHE A 565 -22.01 -25.01 15.45
C PHE A 565 -22.84 -26.21 15.92
N SER A 566 -22.97 -26.43 17.24
CA SER A 566 -23.85 -27.44 17.83
C SER A 566 -25.33 -27.24 17.46
N PHE A 567 -25.73 -26.02 17.08
CA PHE A 567 -27.12 -25.65 16.78
C PHE A 567 -27.39 -25.38 15.30
N ARG A 568 -26.55 -25.90 14.39
CA ARG A 568 -26.77 -25.76 12.92
C ARG A 568 -28.19 -26.21 12.53
N GLY A 569 -28.91 -25.34 11.82
CA GLY A 569 -30.30 -25.54 11.43
C GLY A 569 -31.33 -24.86 12.35
N ASN A 570 -30.89 -24.30 13.49
CA ASN A 570 -31.72 -23.48 14.37
C ASN A 570 -31.21 -22.04 14.40
N ASP A 571 -31.48 -21.30 13.33
CA ASP A 571 -30.95 -19.94 13.13
C ASP A 571 -31.35 -18.95 14.24
N PRO A 572 -32.59 -18.94 14.78
CA PRO A 572 -32.94 -18.05 15.89
C PRO A 572 -32.05 -18.22 17.13
N VAL A 573 -31.69 -19.46 17.48
CA VAL A 573 -30.79 -19.72 18.62
C VAL A 573 -29.36 -19.30 18.28
N ARG A 574 -28.90 -19.56 17.05
CA ARG A 574 -27.54 -19.20 16.63
C ARG A 574 -27.34 -17.68 16.61
N GLU A 575 -28.28 -16.94 16.05
CA GLU A 575 -28.26 -15.48 16.01
C GLU A 575 -28.25 -14.89 17.44
N ALA A 576 -29.07 -15.42 18.34
CA ALA A 576 -29.05 -15.04 19.76
C ALA A 576 -27.70 -15.35 20.43
N MET A 577 -27.11 -16.53 20.16
CA MET A 577 -25.77 -16.88 20.66
C MET A 577 -24.69 -15.94 20.12
N HIS A 578 -24.72 -15.58 18.84
CA HIS A 578 -23.74 -14.65 18.26
C HIS A 578 -23.83 -13.27 18.91
N ALA A 579 -25.04 -12.74 19.04
CA ALA A 579 -25.28 -11.43 19.65
C ALA A 579 -24.87 -11.37 21.12
N ALA A 580 -25.23 -12.39 21.92
CA ALA A 580 -24.82 -12.49 23.32
C ALA A 580 -23.30 -12.67 23.47
N PHE A 581 -22.69 -13.54 22.67
CA PHE A 581 -21.24 -13.74 22.68
C PHE A 581 -20.48 -12.46 22.32
N LEU A 582 -20.91 -11.78 21.24
CA LEU A 582 -20.32 -10.52 20.81
C LEU A 582 -20.47 -9.43 21.86
N TYR A 583 -21.63 -9.31 22.52
CA TYR A 583 -21.82 -8.34 23.61
C TYR A 583 -20.74 -8.49 24.69
N HIS A 584 -20.53 -9.71 25.19
CA HIS A 584 -19.53 -9.98 26.23
C HIS A 584 -18.09 -9.86 25.72
N ALA A 585 -17.81 -10.37 24.52
CA ALA A 585 -16.47 -10.33 23.94
C ALA A 585 -16.03 -8.90 23.57
N VAL A 586 -16.91 -8.09 22.98
CA VAL A 586 -16.66 -6.67 22.69
C VAL A 586 -16.48 -5.88 23.98
N THR A 587 -17.27 -6.17 25.02
CA THR A 587 -17.07 -5.57 26.36
C THR A 587 -15.72 -5.93 26.95
N ALA A 588 -15.21 -7.15 26.70
CA ALA A 588 -13.86 -7.56 27.10
C ALA A 588 -12.75 -6.94 26.23
N GLY A 589 -13.09 -6.38 25.07
CA GLY A 589 -12.19 -5.64 24.19
C GLY A 589 -11.93 -6.27 22.82
N LEU A 590 -12.82 -7.15 22.33
CA LEU A 590 -12.77 -7.70 20.98
C LEU A 590 -12.90 -6.57 19.95
N ASP A 591 -11.96 -6.47 19.02
CA ASP A 591 -11.89 -5.36 18.06
C ASP A 591 -12.67 -5.65 16.77
N MET A 592 -12.71 -6.92 16.34
CA MET A 592 -13.31 -7.35 15.07
C MET A 592 -13.73 -8.82 15.11
N GLY A 593 -14.49 -9.27 14.10
CA GLY A 593 -14.83 -10.68 13.99
C GLY A 593 -15.36 -11.06 12.62
N ILE A 594 -15.13 -12.32 12.24
CA ILE A 594 -15.66 -12.93 11.02
C ILE A 594 -17.10 -13.34 11.32
N VAL A 595 -18.04 -12.66 10.67
CA VAL A 595 -19.48 -12.69 10.96
C VAL A 595 -20.29 -12.64 9.67
N ASN A 596 -21.55 -13.08 9.75
CA ASN A 596 -22.54 -12.71 8.76
C ASN A 596 -23.11 -11.31 9.08
N ALA A 597 -22.52 -10.27 8.47
CA ALA A 597 -22.84 -8.87 8.78
C ALA A 597 -24.35 -8.53 8.71
N GLY A 598 -25.10 -9.16 7.80
CA GLY A 598 -26.54 -8.93 7.65
C GLY A 598 -27.46 -9.70 8.63
N GLN A 599 -26.90 -10.52 9.53
CA GLN A 599 -27.66 -11.38 10.46
C GLN A 599 -27.28 -11.18 11.94
N LEU A 600 -26.67 -10.05 12.29
CA LEU A 600 -26.36 -9.75 13.69
C LEU A 600 -27.60 -9.22 14.41
N ALA A 601 -28.20 -10.07 15.26
CA ALA A 601 -29.28 -9.67 16.15
C ALA A 601 -28.80 -8.62 17.18
N VAL A 602 -29.71 -7.74 17.60
CA VAL A 602 -29.43 -6.75 18.64
C VAL A 602 -29.59 -7.42 20.00
N TYR A 603 -28.55 -7.35 20.85
CA TYR A 603 -28.53 -7.99 22.17
C TYR A 603 -29.76 -7.70 23.03
N GLU A 604 -30.18 -6.43 23.07
CA GLU A 604 -31.33 -5.95 23.87
C GLU A 604 -32.69 -6.42 23.34
N GLU A 605 -32.75 -6.93 22.10
CA GLU A 605 -33.99 -7.40 21.45
C GLU A 605 -34.18 -8.92 21.56
N ILE A 606 -33.19 -9.64 22.11
CA ILE A 606 -33.29 -11.08 22.34
C ILE A 606 -34.35 -11.34 23.41
N ASP A 607 -35.23 -12.32 23.18
CA ASP A 607 -36.22 -12.75 24.18
C ASP A 607 -35.52 -13.06 25.53
N PRO A 608 -35.96 -12.47 26.66
CA PRO A 608 -35.26 -12.61 27.93
C PRO A 608 -35.06 -14.05 28.40
N GLY A 609 -36.02 -14.94 28.12
CA GLY A 609 -35.93 -16.35 28.48
C GLY A 609 -34.90 -17.09 27.61
N LEU A 610 -34.87 -16.79 26.31
CA LEU A 610 -33.84 -17.31 25.41
C LEU A 610 -32.45 -16.76 25.77
N LEU A 611 -32.34 -15.46 26.03
CA LEU A 611 -31.09 -14.81 26.40
C LEU A 611 -30.48 -15.44 27.64
N GLU A 612 -31.28 -15.66 28.69
CA GLU A 612 -30.82 -16.32 29.92
C GLU A 612 -30.21 -17.71 29.62
N ARG A 613 -30.88 -18.53 28.79
CA ARG A 613 -30.38 -19.86 28.41
C ARG A 613 -29.13 -19.81 27.55
N VAL A 614 -29.07 -18.84 26.64
CA VAL A 614 -27.88 -18.61 25.80
C VAL A 614 -26.70 -18.17 26.66
N GLU A 615 -26.91 -17.26 27.61
CA GLU A 615 -25.87 -16.84 28.54
C GLU A 615 -25.44 -17.96 29.48
N ASP A 616 -26.37 -18.81 29.95
CA ASP A 616 -26.03 -19.97 30.77
C ASP A 616 -25.03 -20.88 30.05
N VAL A 617 -25.21 -21.09 28.74
CA VAL A 617 -24.31 -21.88 27.89
C VAL A 617 -22.99 -21.14 27.63
N LEU A 618 -23.05 -19.88 27.18
CA LEU A 618 -21.85 -19.13 26.77
C LEU A 618 -20.93 -18.79 27.94
N LEU A 619 -21.51 -18.58 29.14
CA LEU A 619 -20.79 -18.15 30.33
C LEU A 619 -20.65 -19.27 31.35
N ASN A 620 -21.03 -20.50 30.98
CA ASN A 620 -20.92 -21.70 31.80
C ASN A 620 -21.48 -21.50 33.22
N ARG A 621 -22.74 -21.02 33.32
CA ARG A 621 -23.37 -20.64 34.60
C ARG A 621 -24.23 -21.73 35.23
N ARG A 622 -24.60 -22.76 34.46
CA ARG A 622 -25.49 -23.86 34.88
C ARG A 622 -25.02 -25.18 34.29
N ASP A 623 -25.11 -26.24 35.10
CA ASP A 623 -24.83 -27.64 34.73
C ASP A 623 -25.84 -28.24 33.75
#